data_AF-A0A1F0Q6G2-F1
#
_entry.id   AF-A0A1F0Q6G2-F1
#
_cell.length_a   1.000
_cell.length_b   1.000
_cell.length_c   1.000
_cell.angle_alpha   90.00
_cell.angle_beta   90.00
_cell.angle_gamma   90.00
#
_symmetry.space_group_name_H-M   'P 1'
#
loop_
_entity.id
_entity.type
_entity.pdbx_description
1 polymer ?
#
loop_
_entity_poly.entity_id
_entity_poly.type
_entity_poly.pdbx_seq_one_letter_code
_entity_poly.pdbx_strand_id
1 'polypeptide(L)'
;MSLKIQHITDNVQTYTIPAAGSDDTFVEVTIPDFDCQPQVDLQALEDKTKKQNVQIFHTEGIRLVLKHYNPNEEDAINQLVTRQLMEIGNDWVKSDKSGLLSGGDTGEADSSKSSASSKKKKN
;
A
#
# COMPACT_ATOMS: atom_id res chain seq x y z
N MET A 1 2.19 13.67 15.94
CA MET A 1 2.98 12.45 15.75
C MET A 1 2.75 11.92 14.35
N SER A 2 3.81 11.50 13.65
CA SER A 2 3.74 11.10 12.24
C SER A 2 3.60 9.58 12.14
N LEU A 3 2.71 9.11 11.26
CA LEU A 3 2.59 7.69 10.93
C LEU A 3 3.90 7.18 10.31
N LYS A 4 4.26 5.93 10.62
CA LYS A 4 5.34 5.24 9.91
C LYS A 4 4.73 4.15 9.03
N ILE A 5 4.99 4.26 7.74
CA ILE A 5 4.60 3.26 6.75
C ILE A 5 5.74 2.28 6.63
N GLN A 6 5.46 1.01 6.83
CA GLN A 6 6.39 -0.08 6.63
C GLN A 6 5.78 -1.02 5.60
N HIS A 7 6.41 -1.07 4.42
CA HIS A 7 6.00 -2.02 3.39
C HIS A 7 6.73 -3.34 3.63
N ILE A 8 5.98 -4.37 4.03
CA ILE A 8 6.56 -5.65 4.43
C ILE A 8 6.65 -6.62 3.23
N THR A 9 5.73 -6.53 2.27
CA THR A 9 5.74 -7.35 1.03
C THR A 9 4.96 -6.66 -0.10
N ASP A 10 5.20 -7.01 -1.37
CA ASP A 10 4.57 -6.43 -2.59
C ASP A 10 3.03 -6.50 -2.70
N ASN A 11 2.35 -7.09 -1.71
CA ASN A 11 0.90 -7.27 -1.72
C ASN A 11 0.19 -6.66 -0.51
N VAL A 12 0.93 -6.13 0.47
CA VAL A 12 0.36 -5.59 1.70
C VAL A 12 1.11 -4.34 2.19
N GLN A 13 0.35 -3.36 2.65
CA GLN A 13 0.85 -2.19 3.34
C GLN A 13 0.61 -2.31 4.84
N THR A 14 1.67 -2.16 5.63
CA THR A 14 1.59 -2.13 7.08
C THR A 14 1.86 -0.72 7.59
N TYR A 15 1.01 -0.24 8.50
CA TYR A 15 1.12 1.06 9.14
C TYR A 15 1.30 0.88 10.63
N THR A 16 2.27 1.59 11.20
CA THR A 16 2.45 1.68 12.64
C THR A 16 1.64 2.87 13.17
N ILE A 17 0.58 2.60 13.95
CA ILE A 17 -0.31 3.60 14.53
C ILE A 17 -0.22 3.61 16.07
N PRO A 18 -0.51 4.72 16.76
CA PRO A 18 -0.56 4.74 18.22
C PRO A 18 -1.61 3.76 18.75
N ALA A 19 -1.30 3.07 19.84
CA ALA A 19 -2.25 2.22 20.54
C ALA A 19 -3.32 3.08 21.22
N ALA A 20 -4.50 2.48 21.45
CA ALA A 20 -5.58 3.18 22.10
C ALA A 20 -5.18 3.66 23.51
N GLY A 21 -5.23 4.98 23.73
CA GLY A 21 -4.94 5.56 25.05
C GLY A 21 -3.45 5.58 25.42
N SER A 22 -2.54 5.37 24.48
CA SER A 22 -1.09 5.51 24.69
C SER A 22 -0.41 6.17 23.49
N ASP A 23 0.37 7.22 23.78
CA ASP A 23 1.21 7.89 22.79
C ASP A 23 2.57 7.17 22.59
N ASP A 24 2.96 6.33 23.54
CA ASP A 24 4.27 5.65 23.54
C ASP A 24 4.21 4.19 23.07
N THR A 25 3.00 3.64 22.94
CA THR A 25 2.76 2.28 22.45
C THR A 25 2.20 2.34 21.04
N PHE A 26 2.65 1.45 20.16
CA PHE A 26 2.21 1.39 18.78
C PHE A 26 1.69 -0.01 18.44
N VAL A 27 0.71 -0.05 17.54
CA VAL A 27 0.19 -1.28 16.95
C VAL A 27 0.38 -1.24 15.44
N GLU A 28 0.48 -2.42 14.83
CA GLU A 28 0.64 -2.56 13.39
C GLU A 28 -0.71 -2.92 12.79
N VAL A 29 -1.16 -2.12 11.82
CA VAL A 29 -2.34 -2.42 11.01
C VAL A 29 -1.91 -2.71 9.59
N THR A 30 -2.42 -3.79 9.01
CA THR A 30 -2.06 -4.27 7.68
C THR A 30 -3.29 -4.27 6.77
N ILE A 31 -3.14 -3.75 5.55
CA ILE A 31 -4.17 -3.85 4.52
C ILE A 31 -3.54 -4.40 3.24
N PRO A 32 -4.25 -5.24 2.47
CA PRO A 32 -3.77 -5.65 1.17
C PRO A 32 -3.76 -4.46 0.21
N ASP A 33 -2.76 -4.43 -0.68
CA ASP A 33 -2.71 -3.47 -1.77
C ASP A 33 -4.00 -3.54 -2.58
N PHE A 34 -4.42 -2.38 -3.11
CA PHE A 34 -5.70 -2.25 -3.81
C PHE A 34 -5.86 -3.29 -4.93
N ASP A 35 -4.79 -3.55 -5.68
CA ASP A 35 -4.77 -4.49 -6.81
C ASP A 35 -4.75 -5.97 -6.40
N CYS A 36 -4.34 -6.26 -5.16
CA CYS A 36 -4.26 -7.62 -4.63
C CYS A 36 -5.54 -8.05 -3.91
N GLN A 37 -6.53 -7.13 -3.77
CA GLN A 37 -7.75 -7.44 -3.06
C GLN A 37 -8.68 -8.33 -3.89
N PRO A 38 -9.22 -9.42 -3.31
CA PRO A 38 -10.27 -10.17 -3.97
C PRO A 38 -11.46 -9.27 -4.30
N GLN A 39 -12.04 -9.42 -5.49
CA GLN A 39 -13.23 -8.63 -5.89
C GLN A 39 -14.38 -8.75 -4.88
N VAL A 40 -14.50 -9.90 -4.22
CA VAL A 40 -15.51 -10.16 -3.18
C VAL A 40 -15.31 -9.25 -1.97
N ASP A 41 -14.07 -9.01 -1.54
CA ASP A 41 -13.78 -8.18 -0.37
C ASP A 41 -13.97 -6.69 -0.70
N LEU A 42 -13.56 -6.26 -1.89
CA LEU A 42 -13.86 -4.91 -2.39
C LEU A 42 -15.37 -4.67 -2.46
N GLN A 43 -16.14 -5.64 -2.97
CA GLN A 43 -17.60 -5.54 -3.03
C GLN A 43 -18.23 -5.49 -1.64
N ALA A 44 -17.75 -6.30 -0.70
CA ALA A 44 -18.23 -6.27 0.69
C ALA A 44 -17.96 -4.91 1.36
N LEU A 45 -16.79 -4.31 1.08
CA LEU A 45 -16.45 -2.96 1.53
C LEU A 45 -17.36 -1.92 0.88
N GLU A 46 -17.55 -1.97 -0.44
CA GLU A 46 -18.46 -1.06 -1.16
C GLU A 46 -19.89 -1.13 -0.62
N ASP A 47 -20.40 -2.33 -0.34
CA ASP A 47 -21.74 -2.51 0.20
C ASP A 47 -21.85 -1.94 1.61
N LYS A 48 -20.80 -2.10 2.44
CA LYS A 48 -20.73 -1.48 3.77
C LYS A 48 -20.69 0.04 3.67
N THR A 49 -19.88 0.61 2.77
CA THR A 49 -19.78 2.06 2.62
C THR A 49 -21.07 2.66 2.04
N LYS A 50 -21.71 1.98 1.06
CA LYS A 50 -23.02 2.37 0.50
C LYS A 50 -24.11 2.39 1.58
N LYS A 51 -24.17 1.36 2.44
CA LYS A 51 -25.10 1.31 3.58
C LYS A 51 -24.91 2.48 4.55
N GLN A 52 -23.67 2.92 4.74
CA GLN A 52 -23.34 4.05 5.61
C GLN A 52 -23.35 5.41 4.88
N ASN A 53 -23.70 5.44 3.59
CA ASN A 53 -23.68 6.63 2.73
C ASN A 53 -22.31 7.34 2.70
N VAL A 54 -21.22 6.57 2.80
CA VAL A 54 -19.85 7.05 2.72
C VAL A 54 -19.15 6.50 1.48
N GLN A 55 -18.07 7.17 1.05
CA GLN A 55 -17.22 6.70 -0.05
C GLN A 55 -15.98 6.01 0.53
N ILE A 56 -15.50 4.94 -0.11
CA ILE A 56 -14.32 4.17 0.33
C ILE A 56 -13.09 5.07 0.51
N PHE A 57 -12.84 5.98 -0.43
CA PHE A 57 -11.67 6.87 -0.39
C PHE A 57 -11.88 8.15 0.44
N HIS A 58 -13.00 8.23 1.15
CA HIS A 58 -13.22 9.29 2.14
C HIS A 58 -12.77 8.81 3.53
N THR A 59 -12.56 9.75 4.46
CA THR A 59 -12.05 9.49 5.81
C THR A 59 -12.71 8.29 6.51
N GLU A 60 -14.04 8.26 6.53
CA GLU A 60 -14.81 7.18 7.16
C GLU A 60 -14.77 5.88 6.34
N GLY A 61 -14.63 5.96 5.01
CA GLY A 61 -14.41 4.79 4.18
C GLY A 61 -13.07 4.13 4.46
N ILE A 62 -11.99 4.91 4.55
CA ILE A 62 -10.65 4.39 4.90
C ILE A 62 -10.67 3.76 6.29
N ARG A 63 -11.35 4.40 7.24
CA ARG A 63 -11.56 3.84 8.59
C ARG A 63 -12.26 2.48 8.53
N LEU A 64 -13.29 2.33 7.70
CA LEU A 64 -13.99 1.05 7.51
C LEU A 64 -13.09 -0.02 6.88
N VAL A 65 -12.25 0.34 5.91
CA VAL A 65 -11.27 -0.57 5.30
C VAL A 65 -10.28 -1.06 6.36
N LEU A 66 -9.70 -0.16 7.15
CA LEU A 66 -8.75 -0.51 8.21
C LEU A 66 -9.37 -1.48 9.22
N LYS A 67 -10.59 -1.20 9.69
CA LYS A 67 -11.32 -2.08 10.62
C LYS A 67 -11.65 -3.44 10.02
N HIS A 68 -11.94 -3.49 8.71
CA HIS A 68 -12.29 -4.74 8.05
C HIS A 68 -11.14 -5.75 8.05
N TYR A 69 -9.92 -5.27 7.80
CA TYR A 69 -8.71 -6.11 7.76
C TYR A 69 -8.02 -6.26 9.12
N ASN A 70 -8.27 -5.35 10.07
CA ASN A 70 -7.63 -5.34 11.39
C ASN A 70 -8.68 -5.28 12.51
N PRO A 71 -9.53 -6.30 12.65
CA PRO A 71 -10.64 -6.28 13.60
C PRO A 71 -10.19 -6.21 15.07
N ASN A 72 -8.98 -6.66 15.38
CA ASN A 72 -8.44 -6.63 16.74
C ASN A 72 -7.93 -5.24 17.15
N GLU A 73 -7.69 -4.35 16.18
CA GLU A 73 -7.09 -3.03 16.41
C GLU A 73 -8.13 -1.89 16.30
N GLU A 74 -9.42 -2.22 16.44
CA GLU A 74 -10.52 -1.28 16.23
C GLU A 74 -10.39 -0.02 17.11
N ASP A 75 -9.98 -0.18 18.37
CA ASP A 75 -9.84 0.93 19.31
C ASP A 75 -8.72 1.90 18.90
N ALA A 76 -7.60 1.39 18.39
CA ALA A 76 -6.50 2.20 17.88
C ALA A 76 -6.91 2.93 16.60
N ILE A 77 -7.59 2.23 15.68
CA ILE A 77 -8.10 2.80 14.43
C ILE A 77 -9.13 3.92 14.69
N ASN A 78 -9.97 3.77 15.72
CA ASN A 78 -10.98 4.77 16.08
C ASN A 78 -10.35 6.11 16.52
N GLN A 79 -9.13 6.08 17.04
CA GLN A 79 -8.41 7.27 17.51
C GLN A 79 -7.65 7.99 16.38
N LEU A 80 -7.53 7.39 15.19
CA LEU A 80 -6.88 8.03 14.06
C LEU A 80 -7.62 9.30 13.65
N VAL A 81 -6.87 10.41 13.55
CA VAL A 81 -7.42 11.69 13.10
C VAL A 81 -7.56 11.73 11.58
N THR A 82 -8.39 12.63 11.07
CA THR A 82 -8.66 12.80 9.62
C THR A 82 -7.40 12.84 8.78
N ARG A 83 -6.37 13.58 9.23
CA ARG A 83 -5.11 13.68 8.49
C ARG A 83 -4.41 12.32 8.33
N GLN A 84 -4.36 11.52 9.38
CA GLN A 84 -3.74 10.20 9.38
C GLN A 84 -4.49 9.23 8.46
N LEU A 85 -5.83 9.26 8.51
CA LEU A 85 -6.68 8.45 7.63
C LEU A 85 -6.51 8.84 6.15
N MET A 86 -6.39 10.14 5.85
CA MET A 86 -6.13 10.61 4.49
C MET A 86 -4.72 10.25 4.00
N GLU A 87 -3.71 10.26 4.87
CA GLU A 87 -2.35 9.80 4.53
C GLU A 87 -2.38 8.31 4.13
N ILE A 88 -2.97 7.45 4.97
CA ILE A 88 -3.17 6.02 4.69
C ILE A 88 -3.94 5.80 3.39
N GLY A 89 -5.08 6.48 3.23
CA GLY A 89 -5.92 6.31 2.04
C GLY A 89 -5.24 6.74 0.74
N ASN A 90 -4.45 7.81 0.78
CA ASN A 90 -3.68 8.24 -0.37
C ASN A 90 -2.59 7.23 -0.74
N ASP A 91 -1.91 6.65 0.23
CA ASP A 91 -0.82 5.70 -0.03
C ASP A 91 -1.37 4.34 -0.50
N TRP A 92 -2.51 3.92 0.06
CA TRP A 92 -3.24 2.75 -0.40
C TRP A 92 -3.64 2.84 -1.88
N VAL A 93 -4.09 4.01 -2.35
CA VAL A 93 -4.43 4.24 -3.76
C VAL A 93 -3.18 4.43 -4.65
N LYS A 94 -2.10 4.97 -4.10
CA LYS A 94 -0.86 5.25 -4.86
C LYS A 94 -0.02 4.02 -5.18
N SER A 95 -0.22 2.88 -4.51
CA SER A 95 0.48 1.64 -4.86
C SER A 95 0.33 1.25 -6.35
N ASP A 96 -0.74 1.68 -7.02
CA ASP A 96 -0.94 1.59 -8.49
C ASP A 96 0.20 2.26 -9.31
N LYS A 97 0.82 3.33 -8.81
CA LYS A 97 1.80 4.12 -9.57
C LYS A 97 3.26 3.80 -9.28
N SER A 98 3.56 3.04 -8.23
CA SER A 98 4.95 2.72 -7.86
C SER A 98 5.49 1.47 -8.57
N GLY A 99 4.61 0.64 -9.15
CA GLY A 99 5.00 -0.47 -10.03
C GLY A 99 5.64 -0.03 -11.36
N LEU A 100 5.61 1.27 -11.69
CA LEU A 100 6.20 1.81 -12.92
C LEU A 100 7.59 2.44 -12.74
N LEU A 101 8.13 2.57 -11.52
CA LEU A 101 9.40 3.29 -11.29
C LEU A 101 10.44 2.60 -10.42
N SER A 102 10.23 1.35 -9.98
CA SER A 102 11.28 0.58 -9.27
C SER A 102 11.80 -0.62 -10.06
N GLY A 103 11.73 -0.56 -11.40
CA GLY A 103 12.40 -1.48 -12.33
C GLY A 103 13.59 -0.79 -12.97
N GLY A 104 14.68 -0.62 -12.21
CA GLY A 104 15.83 0.16 -12.68
C GLY A 104 17.13 -0.14 -11.93
N ASP A 105 17.49 -1.41 -11.80
CA ASP A 105 18.90 -1.85 -11.87
C ASP A 105 18.97 -3.36 -12.13
N THR A 106 18.64 -3.79 -13.35
CA THR A 106 19.24 -5.01 -13.91
C THR A 106 20.49 -4.59 -14.68
N GLY A 107 21.52 -4.22 -13.92
CA GLY A 107 22.87 -4.04 -14.41
C GLY A 107 23.73 -5.28 -14.17
N GLU A 108 23.27 -6.47 -14.61
CA GLU A 108 24.17 -7.59 -14.85
C GLU A 108 25.15 -7.19 -15.97
N ALA A 109 26.23 -6.51 -15.60
CA ALA A 109 27.39 -6.31 -16.45
C ALA A 109 28.20 -7.62 -16.43
N ASP A 110 27.69 -8.61 -17.16
CA ASP A 110 28.44 -9.83 -17.46
C ASP A 110 29.69 -9.42 -18.27
N SER A 111 30.79 -9.32 -17.56
CA SER A 111 32.11 -9.10 -18.14
C SER A 111 32.52 -10.37 -18.87
N SER A 112 32.22 -10.44 -20.17
CA SER A 112 32.92 -11.34 -21.08
C SER A 112 33.07 -10.73 -22.47
N LYS A 113 34.16 -9.96 -22.55
CA LYS A 113 34.99 -9.69 -23.72
C LYS A 113 35.06 -10.90 -24.66
N SER A 114 34.62 -10.75 -25.91
CA SER A 114 35.28 -11.35 -27.08
C SER A 114 34.84 -10.68 -28.37
N SER A 115 35.75 -9.87 -28.89
CA SER A 115 35.76 -9.32 -30.24
C SER A 115 36.24 -10.38 -31.24
N ALA A 116 35.50 -10.61 -32.33
CA ALA A 116 36.06 -11.06 -33.61
C ALA A 116 35.09 -10.92 -34.79
N SER A 117 35.39 -9.93 -35.65
CA SER A 117 35.49 -10.02 -37.11
C SER A 117 34.39 -10.71 -37.93
N SER A 118 33.64 -9.94 -38.73
CA SER A 118 33.29 -10.35 -40.09
C SER A 118 33.11 -9.17 -41.04
N LYS A 119 33.83 -9.31 -42.15
CA LYS A 119 34.09 -8.40 -43.25
C LYS A 119 32.93 -8.44 -44.26
N LYS A 120 32.30 -7.30 -44.63
CA LYS A 120 31.51 -7.22 -45.88
C LYS A 120 31.30 -5.80 -46.45
N LYS A 121 32.25 -5.43 -47.32
CA LYS A 121 32.15 -4.78 -48.65
C LYS A 121 30.90 -3.95 -49.02
N LYS A 122 31.13 -2.65 -49.30
CA LYS A 122 30.50 -1.75 -50.31
C LYS A 122 31.40 -0.49 -50.30
N ASN A 123 31.95 0.06 -51.37
CA ASN A 123 31.68 0.03 -52.80
C ASN A 123 33.04 0.05 -53.53
#